data_AF-A0A496RR36-F1
#
_entry.id   AF-A0A496RR36-F1
#
_cell.length_a   1.000
_cell.length_b   1.000
_cell.length_c   1.000
_cell.angle_alpha   90.00
_cell.angle_beta   90.00
_cell.angle_gamma   90.00
#
_symmetry.space_group_name_H-M   'P 1'
#
loop_
_entity.id
_entity.type
_entity.pdbx_description
1 polymer ?
#
loop_
_entity_poly.entity_id
_entity_poly.type
_entity_poly.pdbx_seq_one_letter_code
_entity_poly.pdbx_strand_id
1 'polypeptide(L)' 'MQRVVEEWLKISLYDLETAEAMLKTKRYLYVAFMCQQALEKILKALYVQIEAKLPPRTHNLLYSNAIGL' A
#
# COMPACT_ATOMS: atom_id res chain seq x y z
N MET A 1 -17.49 -0.11 2.05
CA MET A 1 -16.28 -0.95 1.85
C MET A 1 -15.67 -0.73 0.48
N GLN A 2 -16.46 -0.75 -0.61
CA GLN A 2 -16.00 -0.43 -1.98
C GLN A 2 -15.10 0.82 -2.05
N ARG A 3 -15.55 1.96 -1.52
CA ARG A 3 -14.75 3.21 -1.50
C ARG A 3 -13.39 3.07 -0.82
N VAL A 4 -13.29 2.27 0.24
CA VAL A 4 -12.03 2.05 0.98
C VAL A 4 -11.08 1.18 0.14
N VAL A 5 -11.59 0.18 -0.56
CA VAL A 5 -10.82 -0.62 -1.52
C VAL A 5 -10.31 0.27 -2.67
N GLU A 6 -11.18 1.11 -3.23
CA GLU A 6 -10.83 2.06 -4.29
C GLU A 6 -9.76 3.06 -3.83
N GLU A 7 -9.84 3.56 -2.59
CA GLU A 7 -8.82 4.43 -2.00
C GLU A 7 -7.46 3.72 -1.90
N TRP A 8 -7.42 2.49 -1.39
CA TRP A 8 -6.16 1.74 -1.30
C TRP A 8 -5.56 1.44 -2.67
N LEU A 9 -6.38 1.06 -3.65
CA LEU A 9 -5.93 0.84 -5.02
C LEU A 9 -5.38 2.14 -5.64
N LYS A 10 -6.07 3.27 -5.44
CA LYS A 10 -5.61 4.58 -5.92
C LYS A 10 -4.24 4.94 -5.35
N ILE A 11 -4.04 4.77 -4.04
CA ILE A 11 -2.75 5.10 -3.41
C ILE A 11 -1.66 4.13 -3.89
N SER A 12 -1.97 2.84 -4.06
CA SER A 12 -1.02 1.87 -4.61
C SER A 12 -0.57 2.21 -6.03
N LEU A 13 -1.49 2.61 -6.90
CA LEU A 13 -1.15 3.04 -8.27
C LEU A 13 -0.25 4.27 -8.27
N TYR A 14 -0.54 5.24 -7.39
CA TYR A 14 0.32 6.41 -7.21
C TYR A 14 1.74 6.05 -6.73
N ASP A 15 1.86 5.04 -5.87
CA ASP A 15 3.18 4.54 -5.44
C ASP A 15 3.96 3.92 -6.61
N LEU A 16 3.30 3.19 -7.50
CA LEU A 16 3.93 2.64 -8.71
C LEU A 16 4.35 3.75 -9.70
N GLU A 17 3.50 4.75 -9.93
CA GLU A 17 3.86 5.92 -10.74
C GLU A 17 5.09 6.64 -10.17
N THR A 18 5.16 6.74 -8.83
CA THR A 18 6.34 7.29 -8.15
C THR A 18 7.56 6.39 -8.33
N ALA A 19 7.42 5.07 -8.25
CA ALA A 19 8.50 4.11 -8.51
C ALA A 19 9.07 4.30 -9.93
N GLU A 20 8.22 4.51 -10.94
CA GLU A 20 8.65 4.79 -12.31
C GLU A 20 9.44 6.11 -12.42
N ALA A 21 9.01 7.16 -11.73
CA ALA A 21 9.74 8.42 -11.69
C ALA A 21 11.12 8.26 -11.01
N MET A 22 11.20 7.46 -9.95
CA MET A 22 12.45 7.12 -9.27
C MET A 22 13.36 6.26 -10.15
N LEU A 23 12.81 5.37 -10.96
CA LEU A 23 13.56 4.57 -11.92
C LEU A 23 14.22 5.45 -12.98
N LYS A 24 13.47 6.39 -13.56
CA LYS A 24 13.98 7.37 -14.54
C LYS A 24 15.14 8.21 -13.99
N THR A 25 15.09 8.54 -12.69
CA THR A 25 16.14 9.29 -12.00
C THR A 25 17.22 8.40 -11.37
N LYS A 26 17.21 7.09 -11.64
CA LYS A 26 18.18 6.08 -11.16
C LYS A 26 18.26 5.96 -9.63
N ARG A 27 17.18 6.28 -8.93
CA ARG A 27 17.05 6.20 -7.47
C ARG A 27 16.58 4.80 -7.04
N TYR A 28 17.38 3.77 -7.32
CA TYR A 28 16.94 2.37 -7.24
C TYR A 28 16.48 1.90 -5.85
N LEU A 29 17.09 2.41 -4.77
CA LEU A 29 16.63 2.12 -3.41
C LEU A 29 15.17 2.57 -3.22
N TYR A 30 14.82 3.75 -3.74
CA TYR A 30 13.47 4.28 -3.66
C TYR A 30 12.52 3.54 -4.60
N VAL A 31 12.98 3.02 -5.75
CA VAL A 31 12.17 2.14 -6.60
C VAL A 31 11.71 0.91 -5.81
N ALA A 32 12.63 0.20 -5.17
CA ALA A 32 12.30 -0.98 -4.37
C ALA A 32 11.34 -0.66 -3.22
N PHE A 33 11.60 0.45 -2.50
CA PHE A 33 10.73 0.92 -1.43
C PHE A 33 9.30 1.24 -1.92
N MET A 34 9.16 1.96 -3.03
CA MET A 34 7.84 2.30 -3.59
C MET A 34 7.09 1.05 -4.08
N CYS A 35 7.78 0.07 -4.68
CA CYS A 35 7.16 -1.20 -5.06
C CYS A 35 6.64 -1.99 -3.85
N GLN A 36 7.41 -2.04 -2.75
CA GLN A 36 6.96 -2.65 -1.49
C GLN A 36 5.70 -1.93 -0.97
N GLN A 37 5.73 -0.59 -0.94
CA GLN A 37 4.60 0.23 -0.50
C GLN A 37 3.34 0.02 -1.34
N ALA A 38 3.48 -0.11 -2.66
CA ALA A 38 2.36 -0.40 -3.56
C ALA A 38 1.76 -1.78 -3.29
N LEU A 39 2.61 -2.81 -3.09
CA LEU A 39 2.19 -4.18 -2.80
C LEU A 39 1.43 -4.26 -1.48
N GLU A 40 1.96 -3.66 -0.41
CA GLU A 40 1.32 -3.64 0.92
C GLU A 40 -0.09 -3.04 0.86
N LYS A 41 -0.27 -1.97 0.07
CA LYS A 41 -1.58 -1.31 -0.11
C LYS A 41 -2.57 -2.14 -0.92
N ILE A 42 -2.11 -2.85 -1.95
CA ILE A 42 -2.96 -3.80 -2.69
C ILE A 42 -3.43 -4.92 -1.78
N LEU A 43 -2.53 -5.48 -0.96
CA LEU A 43 -2.89 -6.54 -0.02
C LEU A 43 -3.88 -6.05 1.03
N LYS A 44 -3.74 -4.82 1.54
CA LYS A 44 -4.75 -4.19 2.40
C LYS A 44 -6.10 -4.02 1.70
N ALA A 45 -6.11 -3.63 0.43
CA ALA A 45 -7.33 -3.52 -0.37
C ALA A 45 -8.03 -4.87 -0.52
N LEU A 46 -7.28 -5.92 -0.85
CA LEU A 46 -7.78 -7.29 -0.97
C LEU A 46 -8.33 -7.81 0.36
N TYR A 47 -7.63 -7.55 1.46
CA TYR A 47 -8.09 -7.92 2.80
C TYR A 47 -9.45 -7.29 3.13
N VAL A 48 -9.61 -5.97 2.89
CA VAL A 48 -10.88 -5.25 3.09
C VAL A 48 -11.99 -5.85 2.22
N GLN A 49 -11.66 -6.21 0.97
CA GLN A 49 -12.60 -6.76 0.00
C GLN A 49 -13.12 -8.14 0.41
N ILE A 50 -12.24 -9.01 0.94
CA ILE A 50 -12.58 -10.39 1.31
C ILE A 50 -13.24 -10.45 2.69
N GLU A 51 -12.68 -9.79 3.69
CA GLU A 51 -13.13 -9.91 5.09
C GLU A 51 -14.30 -8.98 5.44
N ALA A 52 -14.63 -8.01 4.57
CA ALA A 52 -15.63 -6.95 4.80
C ALA A 52 -15.44 -6.17 6.13
N LYS A 53 -14.25 -6.28 6.74
CA LYS A 53 -13.84 -5.59 7.96
C LYS A 53 -12.80 -4.54 7.59
N LEU A 54 -12.92 -3.36 8.20
CA LEU A 54 -11.87 -2.35 8.10
C LEU A 54 -10.60 -2.90 8.76
N PRO A 55 -9.42 -2.76 8.12
CA PRO A 55 -8.17 -2.98 8.82
C PRO A 55 -8.18 -2.07 10.05
N PRO A 56 -7.75 -2.56 11.22
CA PRO A 56 -7.82 -1.79 12.44
C PRO A 56 -7.15 -0.43 12.21
N ARG A 57 -7.87 0.67 12.46
CA ARG A 57 -7.32 2.04 12.42
C ARG A 57 -6.38 2.23 13.60
N THR A 58 -5.20 1.62 13.55
CA THR A 58 -4.15 1.84 14.52
C THR A 58 -3.38 3.10 14.12
N HIS A 59 -3.73 4.23 14.74
CA HIS A 59 -2.90 5.45 14.72
C HIS A 59 -1.65 5.29 15.64
N ASN A 60 -1.14 4.07 15.75
CA ASN A 60 -0.02 3.67 16.58
C ASN A 60 1.03 3.04 15.67
N LEU A 61 2.11 3.78 15.42
CA LEU A 61 3.25 3.37 14.59
C LEU A 61 3.85 2.02 15.02
N LEU A 62 3.67 1.61 16.27
CA LEU A 62 4.16 0.35 16.84
C LEU A 62 3.31 -0.89 16.47
N TYR A 63 2.10 -0.71 15.94
CA TYR A 63 1.20 -1.82 15.58
C TYR A 63 0.95 -1.93 14.07
N SER A 64 1.94 -1.53 13.27
CA SER A 64 1.98 -1.81 11.83
C SER A 64 2.29 -3.29 11.52
N ASN A 65 2.26 -4.18 12.51
CA ASN A 65 2.41 -5.63 12.35
C ASN A 65 1.08 -6.40 12.51
N ALA A 66 -0.08 -5.73 12.38
CA ALA A 66 -1.38 -6.42 12.38
C ALA A 66 -1.65 -7.19 11.07
N ILE A 67 -0.76 -7.10 10.09
CA ILE A 67 -0.68 -8.01 8.95
C ILE A 67 0.82 -8.32 8.81
N GLY A 68 1.32 -9.29 9.57
CA GLY A 68 2.71 -9.71 9.48
C GLY A 68 3.01 -10.28 8.09
N LEU A 69 3.54 -9.43 7.22
CA LEU A 69 4.26 -9.75 5.99
C LEU A 69 5.59 -9.00 6.00
#